data_AF-A0A739KQZ3-F1
#
_entry.id   AF-A0A739KQZ3-F1
#
_cell.length_a   1.000
_cell.length_b   1.000
_cell.length_c   1.000
_cell.angle_alpha   90.00
_cell.angle_beta   90.00
_cell.angle_gamma   90.00
#
_symmetry.space_group_name_H-M   'P 1'
#
loop_
_entity.id
_entity.type
_entity.pdbx_description
1 polymer ?
#
loop_
_entity_poly.entity_id
_entity_poly.type
_entity_poly.pdbx_seq_one_letter_code
_entity_poly.pdbx_strand_id
1 'polypeptide(L)' 'IYEAVNIIKKQANEEITASEIWRYALYGHPTLSIYFQSPVIFRRIKTRKNKIFLMKGKDDPVNRLCYLNSDIIL' A
#
# COMPACT_ATOMS: atom_id res chain seq x y z
N ILE A 1 9.39 -3.66 4.04
CA ILE A 1 9.78 -5.06 3.71
C ILE A 1 11.21 -5.39 4.18
N TYR A 2 12.21 -4.52 3.94
CA TYR A 2 13.59 -4.76 4.39
C TYR A 2 13.75 -4.91 5.90
N GLU A 3 12.96 -4.18 6.68
CA GLU A 3 12.90 -4.37 8.14
C GLU A 3 12.45 -5.80 8.51
N ALA A 4 11.41 -6.32 7.87
CA ALA A 4 10.95 -7.69 8.08
C ALA A 4 12.02 -8.73 7.71
N VAL A 5 12.73 -8.52 6.60
CA VAL A 5 13.90 -9.35 6.21
C VAL A 5 14.92 -9.36 7.36
N ASN A 6 15.32 -8.19 7.85
CA ASN A 6 16.34 -8.08 8.91
C ASN A 6 15.89 -8.74 10.22
N ILE A 7 14.62 -8.60 10.60
CA ILE A 7 14.08 -9.22 11.81
C ILE A 7 14.09 -10.75 11.68
N ILE A 8 13.58 -11.29 10.56
CA ILE A 8 13.51 -12.74 10.36
C ILE A 8 14.91 -13.34 10.27
N LYS A 9 15.84 -12.69 9.56
CA LYS A 9 17.26 -13.12 9.53
C LYS A 9 17.84 -13.27 10.93
N LYS A 10 17.59 -12.28 11.80
CA LYS A 10 18.08 -12.28 13.19
C LYS A 10 17.39 -13.32 14.07
N GLN A 11 16.08 -13.51 13.91
CA GLN A 11 15.29 -14.40 14.77
C GLN A 11 15.37 -15.87 14.37
N ALA A 12 15.34 -16.16 13.07
CA ALA A 12 15.39 -17.50 12.53
C ALA A 12 16.82 -18.00 12.29
N ASN A 13 17.82 -17.09 12.30
CA ASN A 13 19.20 -17.39 11.91
C ASN A 13 19.31 -17.98 10.49
N GLU A 14 18.46 -17.50 9.59
CA GLU A 14 18.35 -17.96 8.20
C GLU A 14 18.53 -16.79 7.24
N GLU A 15 19.20 -17.04 6.12
CA GLU A 15 19.37 -16.04 5.07
C GLU A 15 18.13 -16.00 4.17
N ILE A 16 17.36 -14.93 4.28
CA ILE A 16 16.18 -14.70 3.41
C ILE A 16 16.30 -13.40 2.63
N THR A 17 15.66 -13.36 1.47
CA THR A 17 15.62 -12.20 0.58
C THR A 17 14.25 -11.54 0.61
N ALA A 18 14.19 -10.26 0.23
CA ALA A 18 12.92 -9.55 0.11
C ALA A 18 12.01 -10.20 -0.94
N SER A 19 12.56 -10.72 -2.04
CA SER A 19 11.82 -11.41 -3.10
C SER A 19 11.13 -12.68 -2.59
N GLU A 20 11.75 -13.42 -1.66
CA GLU A 20 11.12 -14.58 -1.04
C GLU A 20 9.92 -14.19 -0.19
N ILE A 21 10.01 -13.12 0.62
CA ILE A 21 8.87 -12.62 1.39
C ILE A 21 7.74 -12.18 0.45
N TRP A 22 8.05 -11.44 -0.62
CA TRP A 22 7.06 -11.05 -1.62
C TRP A 22 6.38 -12.25 -2.27
N ARG A 23 7.16 -13.25 -2.70
CA ARG A 23 6.63 -14.48 -3.30
C ARG A 23 5.71 -15.22 -2.33
N TYR A 24 6.11 -15.35 -1.06
CA TYR A 24 5.30 -16.03 -0.05
C TYR A 24 4.00 -15.29 0.23
N ALA A 25 4.04 -13.95 0.30
CA ALA A 25 2.86 -13.10 0.45
C ALA A 25 1.91 -13.21 -0.76
N LEU A 26 2.45 -13.28 -1.98
CA LEU A 26 1.66 -13.47 -3.20
C LEU A 26 0.96 -14.84 -3.25
N TYR A 27 1.55 -15.86 -2.64
CA TYR A 27 0.89 -17.16 -2.44
C TYR A 27 -0.15 -17.15 -1.30
N GLY A 28 -0.35 -16.00 -0.64
CA GLY A 28 -1.36 -15.85 0.41
C GLY A 28 -0.95 -16.41 1.76
N HIS A 29 0.34 -16.68 2.00
CA HIS A 29 0.80 -17.22 3.28
C HIS A 29 0.85 -16.12 4.36
N PRO A 30 1.73 -15.10 4.30
CA PRO A 30 1.61 -13.93 5.15
C PRO A 30 0.80 -12.82 4.48
N THR A 31 -0.12 -12.22 5.22
CA THR A 31 -0.76 -10.95 4.82
C THR A 31 0.22 -9.79 5.07
N LEU A 32 0.54 -9.04 4.01
CA LEU A 32 1.30 -7.79 4.13
C LEU A 32 0.35 -6.61 4.28
N SER A 33 0.46 -5.91 5.41
CA SER A 33 -0.32 -4.70 5.69
C SER A 33 0.55 -3.45 5.48
N ILE A 34 -0.04 -2.39 4.92
CA ILE A 34 0.60 -1.07 4.83
C ILE A 34 0.29 -0.32 6.12
N TYR A 35 1.34 0.05 6.87
CA TYR A 35 1.20 0.84 8.09
C TYR A 35 1.41 2.33 7.79
N PHE A 36 0.52 3.17 8.30
CA PHE A 36 0.66 4.63 8.24
C PHE A 36 0.94 5.18 9.63
N GLN A 37 1.95 6.04 9.76
CA GLN A 37 2.35 6.63 11.03
C GLN A 37 1.33 7.64 11.61
N SER A 38 0.28 7.97 10.85
CA SER A 38 -0.86 8.79 11.27
C SER A 38 -2.12 8.36 10.51
N PRO A 39 -3.33 8.74 10.99
CA PRO A 39 -4.56 8.52 10.23
C PRO A 39 -4.48 9.18 8.85
N VAL A 40 -4.66 8.41 7.78
CA VAL A 40 -4.59 8.92 6.40
C VAL A 40 -5.98 9.13 5.84
N ILE A 41 -6.22 10.34 5.30
CA ILE A 41 -7.45 10.69 4.61
C ILE A 41 -7.17 10.74 3.11
N PHE A 42 -7.63 9.74 2.37
CA PHE A 42 -7.56 9.74 0.91
C PHE A 42 -8.71 10.57 0.32
N ARG A 43 -8.37 11.58 -0.49
CA ARG A 43 -9.33 12.45 -1.20
C ARG A 43 -8.97 12.55 -2.68
N ARG A 44 -9.98 12.69 -3.53
CA ARG A 44 -9.81 12.91 -4.97
C ARG A 44 -9.94 14.38 -5.29
N ILE A 45 -8.99 14.92 -6.04
CA ILE A 45 -9.09 16.27 -6.61
C ILE A 45 -9.92 16.19 -7.90
N LYS A 46 -10.91 17.06 -8.03
CA LYS A 46 -11.64 17.28 -9.29
C LYS A 46 -11.64 18.76 -9.65
N THR A 47 -11.49 19.04 -10.93
CA THR A 47 -11.61 20.41 -11.46
C THR A 47 -12.94 20.54 -12.20
N ARG A 48 -13.75 21.54 -11.85
CA ARG A 48 -14.99 21.88 -12.56
C ARG A 48 -15.05 23.39 -12.77
N LYS A 49 -15.19 23.83 -14.02
CA LYS A 49 -15.24 25.26 -14.39
C LYS A 49 -14.10 26.08 -13.73
N ASN A 50 -12.86 25.64 -13.88
CA ASN A 50 -11.66 26.24 -13.27
C ASN A 50 -11.61 26.31 -11.73
N LYS A 51 -12.53 25.64 -11.03
CA LYS A 51 -12.50 25.53 -9.56
C LYS A 51 -12.06 24.14 -9.15
N ILE A 52 -11.23 24.07 -8.12
CA ILE A 52 -10.70 22.84 -7.53
C ILE A 52 -11.61 22.40 -6.39
N PHE A 53 -12.02 21.13 -6.41
CA PHE A 53 -12.85 20.51 -5.39
C PHE A 53 -12.18 19.26 -4.82
N LEU A 54 -12.26 19.10 -3.51
CA LEU A 54 -11.88 17.88 -2.81
C LEU A 54 -13.11 17.00 -2.64
N MET A 55 -13.12 15.84 -3.30
CA MET A 55 -14.19 14.86 -3.14
C MET A 55 -13.74 13.69 -2.26
N LYS A 56 -14.66 13.20 -1.43
CA LYS A 56 -14.48 11.93 -0.72
C LYS A 56 -14.40 10.81 -1.76
N GLY A 57 -13.33 10.01 -1.73
CA GLY A 57 -13.28 8.77 -2.52
C GLY A 57 -14.30 7.77 -1.97
N LYS A 58 -14.68 6.75 -2.76
CA LYS A 58 -15.48 5.61 -2.27
C LYS A 58 -14.89 5.10 -0.95
N ASP A 59 -15.73 4.66 -0.01
CA ASP A 59 -15.29 4.21 1.33
C ASP A 59 -14.51 2.88 1.32
N ASP A 60 -14.14 2.38 0.14
CA ASP A 60 -13.25 1.25 -0.04
C ASP A 60 -11.76 1.68 -0.07
N PRO A 61 -10.92 1.16 0.85
CA PRO A 61 -9.49 1.47 0.91
C PRO A 61 -8.72 1.09 -0.35
N VAL A 62 -9.07 -0.02 -1.01
CA VAL A 62 -8.38 -0.49 -2.22
C VAL A 62 -8.58 0.51 -3.36
N ASN A 63 -9.83 0.90 -3.62
CA ASN A 63 -10.16 1.95 -4.60
C ASN A 63 -9.44 3.27 -4.30
N ARG A 64 -9.30 3.65 -3.03
CA ARG A 64 -8.57 4.88 -2.62
C ARG A 64 -7.08 4.80 -2.92
N LEU A 65 -6.46 3.66 -2.65
CA LEU A 65 -5.05 3.39 -2.96
C LEU A 65 -4.81 3.38 -4.48
N CYS A 66 -5.72 2.81 -5.27
CA CYS A 66 -5.61 2.81 -6.74
C CYS A 66 -5.55 4.21 -7.34
N TYR A 67 -6.21 5.22 -6.75
CA TYR A 67 -6.11 6.61 -7.21
C TYR A 67 -4.72 7.25 -7.05
N LEU A 68 -3.82 6.65 -6.27
CA LEU A 68 -2.44 7.14 -6.14
C LEU A 68 -1.57 6.75 -7.32
N ASN A 69 -2.01 5.78 -8.13
CA ASN A 69 -1.29 5.36 -9.31
C ASN A 69 -1.83 6.13 -10.53
N SER A 70 -0.98 6.91 -11.18
CA SER A 70 -1.32 7.68 -12.40
C SER A 70 -1.70 6.79 -13.58
N ASP A 71 -1.27 5.53 -13.57
CA ASP A 71 -1.47 4.58 -14.67
C ASP A 71 -2.77 3.79 -14.53
N ILE A 72 -3.47 3.91 -13.39
CA ILE A 72 -4.78 3.29 -13.20
C ILE A 72 -5.85 4.22 -13.76
N ILE A 73 -6.20 4.00 -15.03
CA ILE A 73 -7.38 4.59 -15.66
C ILE A 73 -8.58 3.74 -15.26
N LEU A 74 -9.33 4.21 -14.25
CA LEU A 74 -10.65 3.71 -13.87
C LEU A 74 -11.76 4.51 -14.56
#